data_AF-K1TKZ2-F1
#
_entry.id   AF-K1TKZ2-F1
#
_cell.length_a   1.000
_cell.length_b   1.000
_cell.length_c   1.000
_cell.angle_alpha   90.00
_cell.angle_beta   90.00
_cell.angle_gamma   90.00
#
_symmetry.space_group_name_H-M   'P 1'
#
loop_
_entity.id
_entity.type
_entity.pdbx_description
1 polymer ?
#
loop_
_entity_poly.entity_id
_entity_poly.type
_entity_poly.pdbx_seq_one_letter_code
_entity_poly.pdbx_strand_id
1 'polypeptide(L)' 'MERFELSDVQAQAIVEMRLRALTGLEREKLENEHKDLVAKIAELKAILADEKLLLGVIKTEMTAIAEKIW' A
#
# COMPACT_ATOMS: atom_id res chain seq x y z
N MET A 1 6.68 -14.26 -21.58
CA MET A 1 7.08 -13.07 -20.80
C MET A 1 7.35 -11.84 -21.67
N GLU A 2 7.84 -11.98 -22.91
CA GLU A 2 8.29 -10.84 -23.74
C GLU A 2 7.20 -9.87 -24.26
N ARG A 3 5.91 -10.19 -24.17
CA ARG A 3 4.84 -9.36 -24.76
C ARG A 3 4.28 -8.28 -23.82
N PHE A 4 4.45 -8.45 -22.50
CA PHE A 4 3.82 -7.60 -21.48
C PHE A 4 4.79 -7.16 -20.37
N GLU A 5 6.09 -7.46 -20.51
CA GLU A 5 7.14 -7.05 -19.56
C GLU A 5 6.83 -7.38 -18.08
N LEU A 6 6.14 -8.49 -17.84
CA LEU A 6 5.77 -8.94 -16.50
C LEU A 6 6.92 -9.72 -15.85
N SER A 7 7.11 -9.54 -14.54
CA SER A 7 7.97 -10.41 -13.72
C SER A 7 7.33 -11.79 -13.50
N ASP A 8 8.15 -12.80 -13.21
CA ASP A 8 7.65 -14.17 -12.96
C ASP A 8 6.58 -14.22 -11.87
N VAL A 9 6.74 -13.42 -10.81
CA VAL A 9 5.77 -13.30 -9.72
C VAL A 9 4.46 -12.68 -10.21
N GLN A 10 4.52 -11.65 -11.06
CA GLN A 10 3.33 -11.00 -11.64
C GLN A 10 2.59 -11.95 -12.59
N ALA A 11 3.32 -12.68 -13.44
CA ALA A 11 2.72 -13.64 -14.36
C ALA A 11 2.04 -14.79 -13.62
N GLN A 12 2.70 -15.34 -12.59
CA GLN A 12 2.12 -16.39 -11.75
C GLN A 12 0.84 -15.90 -11.04
N ALA A 13 0.88 -14.69 -10.46
CA ALA A 13 -0.27 -14.09 -9.80
C ALA A 13 -1.47 -13.95 -10.76
N ILE A 14 -1.25 -13.57 -12.03
CA ILE A 14 -2.30 -13.47 -13.05
C ILE A 14 -2.91 -14.84 -13.38
N VAL A 15 -2.09 -15.88 -13.51
CA VAL A 15 -2.58 -17.25 -13.79
C VAL A 15 -3.43 -17.79 -12.63
N GLU A 16 -3.14 -17.38 -11.40
CA GLU A 16 -3.89 -17.76 -10.20
C GLU A 16 -5.21 -16.99 -10.02
N MET A 17 -5.44 -15.91 -10.79
CA MET A 17 -6.68 -15.13 -10.70
C MET A 17 -7.90 -15.96 -11.14
N ARG A 18 -8.98 -15.89 -10.36
CA ARG A 18 -10.28 -16.53 -10.70
C ARG A 18 -11.13 -15.61 -11.58
N LEU A 19 -12.02 -16.17 -12.39
CA LEU A 19 -12.97 -15.41 -13.26
C LEU A 19 -13.80 -14.35 -12.49
N ARG A 20 -14.10 -14.56 -11.21
CA ARG A 20 -14.79 -13.58 -10.35
C ARG A 20 -13.97 -12.30 -10.12
N ALA A 21 -12.64 -12.40 -10.10
CA ALA A 21 -11.74 -11.26 -9.96
C ALA A 21 -11.72 -10.35 -11.21
N LEU A 22 -12.29 -10.80 -12.33
CA LEU A 22 -12.45 -10.02 -13.56
C LEU A 22 -13.79 -9.29 -13.65
N THR A 23 -14.62 -9.33 -12.59
CA THR A 23 -15.83 -8.50 -12.53
C THR A 23 -15.45 -7.03 -12.37
N GLY A 24 -16.29 -6.12 -12.87
CA GLY A 24 -16.01 -4.67 -12.81
C GLY A 24 -15.80 -4.15 -11.39
N LEU A 25 -16.52 -4.70 -10.40
CA LEU A 25 -16.41 -4.32 -9.00
C LEU A 25 -15.04 -4.70 -8.39
N GLU A 26 -14.55 -5.92 -8.67
CA GLU A 26 -13.25 -6.37 -8.16
C GLU A 26 -12.10 -5.60 -8.82
N ARG A 27 -12.26 -5.21 -10.09
CA ARG A 27 -11.28 -4.34 -10.77
C ARG A 27 -11.20 -2.96 -10.12
N GLU A 28 -12.33 -2.31 -9.87
CA GLU A 28 -12.35 -1.00 -9.21
C GLU A 28 -11.72 -1.08 -7.81
N LYS A 29 -12.02 -2.16 -7.07
CA LYS A 29 -11.40 -2.40 -5.76
C LYS A 29 -9.88 -2.52 -5.84
N LEU A 30 -9.36 -3.28 -6.80
CA LEU A 30 -7.91 -3.40 -7.05
C LEU A 30 -7.28 -2.06 -7.43
N GLU A 31 -7.93 -1.27 -8.29
CA GLU A 31 -7.43 0.05 -8.68
C GLU A 31 -7.40 1.03 -7.49
N ASN A 32 -8.39 0.96 -6.59
CA ASN A 32 -8.41 1.78 -5.38
C ASN A 32 -7.35 1.33 -4.38
N GLU A 33 -7.21 0.03 -4.12
CA GLU A 33 -6.17 -0.50 -3.23
C GLU A 33 -4.78 -0.13 -3.74
N HIS A 34 -4.54 -0.19 -5.05
CA HIS A 34 -3.28 0.26 -5.65
C HIS A 34 -3.02 1.76 -5.39
N LYS A 35 -4.03 2.62 -5.54
CA LYS A 35 -3.88 4.06 -5.26
C LYS A 35 -3.54 4.31 -3.79
N ASP A 36 -4.23 3.62 -2.88
CA ASP A 36 -4.00 3.75 -1.45
C ASP A 36 -2.59 3.28 -1.06
N LEU A 37 -2.12 2.16 -1.63
CA LEU A 37 -0.75 1.68 -1.43
C LEU A 37 0.29 2.66 -1.97
N VAL A 38 0.08 3.23 -3.15
CA VAL A 38 1.00 4.24 -3.72
C VAL A 38 1.05 5.49 -2.83
N ALA A 39 -0.10 5.96 -2.36
CA ALA A 39 -0.17 7.09 -1.42
C ALA A 39 0.57 6.76 -0.11
N LYS A 40 0.38 5.54 0.42
CA LYS A 40 1.05 5.11 1.65
C LYS A 40 2.56 5.00 1.47
N ILE A 41 3.01 4.48 0.33
CA ILE A 41 4.44 4.43 -0.01
C ILE A 41 5.04 5.84 -0.05
N ALA A 42 4.33 6.81 -0.63
CA ALA A 42 4.80 8.19 -0.70
C ALA A 42 4.88 8.83 0.69
N GLU A 43 3.87 8.64 1.53
CA GLU A 43 3.84 9.11 2.92
C GLU A 43 5.02 8.52 3.73
N LEU A 44 5.19 7.20 3.67
CA LEU A 44 6.27 6.50 4.39
C LEU A 44 7.65 6.95 3.90
N LYS A 45 7.83 7.13 2.58
CA LYS A 45 9.10 7.66 2.04
C LYS A 45 9.36 9.09 2.51
N ALA A 46 8.34 9.94 2.61
CA ALA A 46 8.49 11.30 3.12
C ALA A 46 8.92 11.29 4.60
N ILE A 47 8.32 10.41 5.41
CA ILE A 47 8.70 10.23 6.83
C ILE A 47 10.14 9.74 6.94
N LEU A 48 10.56 8.77 6.12
CA LEU A 48 11.93 8.24 6.15
C LEU A 48 12.98 9.24 5.66
N ALA A 49 12.58 10.24 4.85
CA ALA A 49 13.49 11.23 4.29
C ALA A 49 13.72 12.45 5.22
N ASP A 50 12.86 12.67 6.22
CA ASP A 50 12.95 13.81 7.14
C ASP A 50 12.87 13.36 8.60
N GLU A 51 13.99 13.49 9.31
CA GLU A 51 14.13 13.13 10.73
C GLU A 51 13.15 13.89 11.63
N LYS A 52 12.78 15.14 11.29
CA LYS A 52 11.80 15.91 12.08
C LYS A 52 10.40 15.35 11.91
N LEU A 53 10.03 14.94 10.69
CA LEU A 53 8.74 14.27 10.45
C LEU A 53 8.70 12.94 11.19
N LEU A 54 9.78 12.15 11.14
CA LEU A 54 9.88 10.90 11.89
C LEU A 54 9.69 11.09 13.39
N LEU A 55 10.40 12.03 14.01
CA LEU A 55 10.25 12.34 15.43
C LEU A 55 8.84 12.86 15.77
N GLY A 56 8.22 13.62 14.86
CA GLY A 56 6.84 14.08 15.00
C GLY A 56 5.82 12.94 15.01
N VAL A 57 5.99 11.96 14.11
CA VAL A 57 5.17 10.74 14.06
C VAL A 57 5.33 9.94 15.35
N ILE A 58 6.57 9.68 15.78
CA ILE A 58 6.85 8.95 17.03
C ILE A 58 6.16 9.64 18.22
N LYS A 59 6.30 10.96 18.34
CA LYS A 59 5.66 11.72 19.43
C LYS A 59 4.14 11.56 19.38
N THR A 60 3.54 11.68 18.21
CA THR A 60 2.08 11.54 18.02
C THR A 60 1.60 10.17 18.43
N GLU A 61 2.28 9.10 18.00
CA GLU A 61 1.93 7.73 18.36
C GLU A 61 2.10 7.46 19.86
N MET A 62 3.17 7.97 20.49
CA MET A 62 3.37 7.85 21.93
C MET A 62 2.29 8.58 22.73
N THR A 63 1.89 9.79 22.31
CA THR A 63 0.81 10.54 22.96
C THR A 63 -0.53 9.82 22.81
N ALA A 64 -0.85 9.30 21.63
CA ALA A 64 -2.09 8.55 21.41
C ALA A 64 -2.18 7.29 22.28
N ILE A 65 -1.06 6.58 22.48
CA ILE A 65 -0.99 5.45 23.40
C ILE A 65 -1.21 5.90 24.85
N ALA A 66 -0.54 6.99 25.27
CA ALA A 66 -0.73 7.53 26.61
C ALA A 66 -2.19 7.91 26.86
N GLU A 67 -2.82 8.67 25.97
CA GLU A 67 -4.24 9.08 26.08
C GLU A 67 -5.21 7.90 26.12
N LYS A 68 -4.86 6.77 25.47
CA LYS A 68 -5.70 5.56 25.47
C LYS A 68 -5.58 4.76 26.77
N ILE A 69 -4.49 4.92 27.52
CA ILE A 69 -4.20 4.19 28.75
C ILE A 69 -4.80 4.89 29.98
N TRP A 70 -5.01 6.20 29.91
CA TRP A 70 -5.65 7.01 30.96
C TRP A 70 -7.16 7.17 30.73
#